data_AF-A0A951A963-F1
#
_entry.id   AF-A0A951A963-F1
#
_cell.length_a   1.000
_cell.length_b   1.000
_cell.length_c   1.000
_cell.angle_alpha   90.00
_cell.angle_beta   90.00
_cell.angle_gamma   90.00
#
_symmetry.space_group_name_H-M   'P 1'
#
loop_
_entity.id
_entity.type
_entity.pdbx_description
1 polymer ?
#
loop_
_entity_poly.entity_id
_entity_poly.type
_entity_poly.pdbx_seq_one_letter_code
_entity_poly.pdbx_strand_id
1 'polypeptide(L)' 'MLYIVEIPIDSDLTEQMGQMRLWLDHLRCQPGAFRSSSVGGRILCRVEFLVEAEARAFAQTFGGRVLGAAAA' A
#
# COMPACT_ATOMS: atom_id res chain seq x y z
N MET A 1 12.82 -0.72 10.16
CA MET A 1 13.03 -0.91 8.72
C MET A 1 11.67 -0.80 8.08
N LEU A 2 11.47 0.17 7.17
CA LEU A 2 10.14 0.54 6.70
C LEU A 2 9.90 -0.01 5.30
N TYR A 3 8.89 -0.86 5.16
CA TYR A 3 8.54 -1.52 3.91
C TYR A 3 7.47 -0.73 3.19
N ILE A 4 7.81 -0.19 2.03
CA ILE A 4 6.85 0.56 1.20
C ILE A 4 6.24 -0.41 0.19
N VAL A 5 4.91 -0.44 0.14
CA VAL A 5 4.15 -1.14 -0.90
C VAL A 5 3.61 -0.12 -1.88
N GLU A 6 3.93 -0.29 -3.16
CA GLU A 6 3.36 0.46 -4.27
C GLU A 6 2.25 -0.33 -4.95
N ILE A 7 1.07 0.28 -5.07
CA ILE A 7 -0.09 -0.31 -5.71
C ILE A 7 -0.51 0.61 -6.86
N PRO A 8 -0.48 0.12 -8.12
CA PRO A 8 -1.08 0.83 -9.23
C PRO A 8 -2.60 0.81 -9.07
N ILE A 9 -3.21 1.98 -9.19
CA ILE A 9 -4.66 2.16 -9.15
C ILE A 9 -5.11 2.43 -10.58
N ASP A 10 -5.66 1.41 -11.22
CA ASP A 10 -6.22 1.47 -12.57
C ASP A 10 -7.73 1.77 -12.59
N SER A 11 -8.39 1.67 -11.43
CA SER A 11 -9.84 1.82 -11.22
C SER A 11 -10.17 3.01 -10.30
N ASP A 12 -11.42 3.15 -9.86
CA ASP A 12 -11.82 4.21 -8.94
C ASP A 12 -10.97 4.20 -7.66
N LEU A 13 -10.25 5.30 -7.44
CA LEU A 13 -9.38 5.48 -6.28
C LEU A 13 -10.17 5.32 -4.99
N THR A 14 -11.39 5.87 -4.92
CA THR A 14 -12.21 5.90 -3.70
C THR A 14 -12.59 4.49 -3.27
N GLU A 15 -13.01 3.64 -4.22
CA GLU A 15 -13.35 2.25 -3.94
C GLU A 15 -12.11 1.46 -3.49
N GLN A 16 -10.98 1.64 -4.17
CA GLN A 16 -9.73 1.00 -3.78
C GLN A 16 -9.26 1.43 -2.38
N MET A 17 -9.35 2.71 -2.05
CA MET A 17 -9.04 3.20 -0.69
C MET A 17 -9.94 2.56 0.37
N GLY A 18 -11.23 2.39 0.07
CA GLY A 18 -12.18 1.73 0.97
C GLY A 18 -11.81 0.27 1.23
N GLN A 19 -11.49 -0.49 0.18
CA GLN A 19 -11.07 -1.88 0.30
C GLN A 19 -9.75 -2.03 1.08
N MET A 20 -8.78 -1.16 0.82
CA MET A 20 -7.52 -1.12 1.58
C MET A 20 -7.76 -0.83 3.06
N ARG A 21 -8.63 0.14 3.38
CA ARG A 21 -8.98 0.47 4.76
C ARG A 21 -9.62 -0.72 5.48
N LEU A 22 -10.56 -1.41 4.84
CA LEU A 22 -11.23 -2.58 5.41
C LEU A 22 -10.25 -3.73 5.67
N TRP A 23 -9.33 -3.99 4.73
CA TRP A 23 -8.31 -5.03 4.89
C TRP A 23 -7.37 -4.73 6.06
N LEU A 24 -6.92 -3.47 6.17
CA LEU A 24 -6.05 -3.02 7.26
C LEU A 24 -6.74 -3.11 8.61
N ASP A 25 -8.02 -2.74 8.68
CA ASP A 25 -8.83 -2.84 9.89
C ASP A 25 -9.03 -4.31 10.32
N HIS A 26 -9.35 -5.18 9.36
CA HIS A 26 -9.55 -6.61 9.60
C HIS A 26 -8.32 -7.30 10.19
N LEU A 27 -7.14 -6.99 9.67
CA LEU A 27 -5.87 -7.54 10.17
C LEU A 27 -5.28 -6.74 11.34
N ARG A 28 -5.95 -5.64 11.74
CA ARG A 28 -5.51 -4.70 12.78
C ARG A 28 -4.10 -4.16 12.53
N CYS A 29 -3.72 -4.05 11.26
CA CYS A 29 -2.44 -3.49 10.85
C CYS A 29 -2.50 -1.96 10.95
N GLN A 30 -1.50 -1.36 11.59
CA GLN A 30 -1.35 0.10 11.60
C GLN A 30 -0.32 0.50 10.55
N PRO A 31 -0.75 0.93 9.34
CA PRO A 31 0.18 1.45 8.37
C PRO A 31 0.78 2.77 8.88
N GLY A 32 2.06 3.02 8.59
CA GLY A 32 2.77 4.21 9.03
C GLY A 32 2.28 5.48 8.33
N ALA A 33 2.33 5.47 7.00
CA ALA A 33 1.74 6.51 6.18
C ALA A 33 1.11 5.94 4.92
N PHE A 34 0.17 6.73 4.39
CA PHE A 34 -0.55 6.45 3.18
C PHE A 34 -0.37 7.63 2.23
N ARG A 35 0.21 7.40 1.05
CA ARG A 35 0.50 8.45 0.07
C ARG A 35 -0.01 8.02 -1.29
N SER A 36 -0.79 8.87 -1.96
CA SER A 36 -1.09 8.70 -3.37
C SER A 36 -0.25 9.67 -4.20
N SER A 37 0.18 9.26 -5.39
CA SER A 37 0.91 10.11 -6.32
C SER A 37 0.53 9.74 -7.74
N SER A 38 0.33 10.73 -8.61
CA SER A 38 0.10 10.48 -10.04
C SER A 38 1.44 10.47 -10.76
N VAL A 39 1.80 9.34 -11.38
CA VAL A 39 3.04 9.16 -12.13
C VAL A 39 2.70 8.66 -13.52
N GLY A 40 3.05 9.43 -14.55
CA GLY A 40 2.79 9.05 -15.95
C GLY A 40 1.31 8.87 -16.29
N GLY A 41 0.42 9.60 -15.61
CA GLY A 41 -1.04 9.49 -15.81
C GLY A 41 -1.71 8.34 -15.06
N ARG A 42 -0.96 7.57 -14.26
CA ARG A 42 -1.49 6.51 -13.39
C ARG A 42 -1.37 6.92 -11.93
N ILE A 43 -2.38 6.60 -11.14
CA ILE A 43 -2.33 6.83 -9.70
C ILE A 43 -1.58 5.66 -9.06
N LEU A 44 -0.50 5.97 -8.35
CA LEU A 44 0.25 5.05 -7.54
C LEU A 44 -0.07 5.32 -6.08
N CYS A 45 -0.44 4.27 -5.38
CA CYS A 45 -0.68 4.31 -3.95
C CYS A 45 0.50 3.68 -3.22
N ARG A 46 1.05 4.40 -2.25
CA ARG A 46 2.17 3.99 -1.40
C ARG A 46 1.70 3.83 0.03
N VAL A 47 1.91 2.65 0.58
CA VAL A 47 1.56 2.32 1.97
C VAL A 47 2.79 1.81 2.69
N GLU A 48 3.05 2.37 3.86
CA GLU A 48 4.22 2.06 4.66
C GLU A 48 3.87 1.06 5.77
N PHE A 49 4.68 0.02 5.89
CA PHE A 49 4.55 -1.00 6.92
C PHE A 49 5.85 -1.15 7.71
N LEU A 50 5.72 -1.45 9.00
CA LEU A 50 6.87 -1.75 9.87
C LEU A 50 7.25 -3.24 9.81
N VAL A 51 6.31 -4.10 9.45
CA VAL A 51 6.50 -5.55 9.36
C VAL A 51 6.51 -5.98 7.89
N GLU A 52 7.55 -6.71 7.51
CA GLU A 52 7.71 -7.18 6.12
C GLU A 52 6.58 -8.11 5.68
N ALA A 53 6.14 -9.00 6.59
CA ALA A 53 5.08 -9.96 6.31
C ALA A 53 3.76 -9.25 5.99
N GLU A 54 3.43 -8.16 6.69
CA GLU A 54 2.25 -7.34 6.42
C GLU A 54 2.35 -6.66 5.05
N ALA A 55 3.50 -6.05 4.74
CA ALA A 55 3.75 -5.45 3.43
C ALA A 55 3.60 -6.46 2.29
N ARG A 56 4.14 -7.67 2.45
CA ARG A 56 4.04 -8.74 1.45
C ARG A 56 2.61 -9.23 1.29
N ALA A 57 1.86 -9.38 2.39
CA ALA A 57 0.46 -9.80 2.34
C ALA A 57 -0.42 -8.74 1.67
N PHE A 58 -0.16 -7.47 1.97
CA PHE A 58 -0.86 -6.34 1.37
C PHE A 58 -0.57 -6.24 -0.14
N ALA A 59 0.70 -6.34 -0.53
CA ALA A 59 1.11 -6.35 -1.93
C ALA A 59 0.43 -7.48 -2.73
N GLN A 60 0.36 -8.69 -2.17
CA GLN A 60 -0.31 -9.82 -2.81
C GLN A 60 -1.82 -9.61 -2.95
N THR A 61 -2.46 -9.01 -1.95
CA THR A 61 -3.92 -8.78 -1.97
C THR A 61 -4.32 -7.75 -3.02
N PHE A 62 -3.54 -6.66 -3.14
CA PHE A 62 -3.89 -5.52 -3.99
C PHE A 62 -3.09 -5.46 -5.31
N GLY A 63 -2.32 -6.50 -5.64
CA GLY A 63 -1.49 -6.54 -6.86
C GLY A 63 -0.33 -5.53 -6.85
N GLY A 64 0.13 -5.14 -5.67
CA GLY A 64 1.22 -4.20 -5.47
C GLY A 64 2.61 -4.83 -5.47
N ARG A 65 3.62 -3.97 -5.37
CA ARG A 65 5.04 -4.34 -5.27
C ARG A 65 5.65 -3.77 -3.99
N VAL A 66 6.40 -4.59 -3.26
CA VAL A 66 7.21 -4.14 -2.12
C VAL A 66 8.51 -3.54 -2.63
N LEU A 67 8.81 -2.28 -2.30
CA LEU A 67 10.01 -1.57 -2.75
C LEU A 67 11.26 -1.81 -1.88
N GLY A 68 11.17 -2.70 -0.89
CA GLY A 68 12.25 -2.90 0.07
C GLY A 68 12.36 -1.72 1.04
N ALA A 69 13.27 -1.84 2.00
CA ALA A 69 13.43 -0.82 3.03
C ALA A 69 13.90 0.49 2.41
N ALA A 70 13.04 1.50 2.42
CA ALA A 70 13.52 2.86 2.23
C ALA A 70 14.51 3.13 3.37
N ALA A 71 15.79 3.24 3.04
CA ALA A 71 16.78 3.81 3.95
C ALA A 71 16.32 5.24 4.27
N ALA A 72 16.39 5.56 5.56
CA ALA A 72 15.87 6.76 6.22
C ALA A 72 16.18 8.07 5.50
#